data_AF-A0A7C2Q4U2-F1
#
_entry.id   AF-A0A7C2Q4U2-F1
#
_cell.length_a   1.000
_cell.length_b   1.000
_cell.length_c   1.000
_cell.angle_alpha   90.00
_cell.angle_beta   90.00
_cell.angle_gamma   90.00
#
_symmetry.space_group_name_H-M   'P 1'
#
loop_
_entity.id
_entity.type
_entity.pdbx_description
1 polymer ?
#
loop_
_entity_poly.entity_id
_entity_poly.type
_entity_poly.pdbx_seq_one_letter_code
_entity_poly.pdbx_strand_id
1 'polypeptide(L)'
;MQRQLRWGTGLQTGLDRAGLGRLLLATWIATVPAAADEVLVRNDSFDSGESAYIVGDFVAGEHAGVRLTSPCDGAIVAVQVAWLSVSQNGQQVQQRAIHIYANGPFPQPGQELLVLNGPLLTAGAFNEFRYADEAQTVPIDIAVTSGQRFYVTLEYDEATNIQGGDPSIIRDVDGCQAGKNVLYAIPGGWQNFCLYLGGDVVIRAVVDCDSASGACCLSDGTCTVTTAGGCSAAGGTYQGDFSDCGSVNCPQLPQACCFESTGGCLNLLPGDCTNAGGVPGGAGTQCATYECFPRGACCLPDGSCLEDVSPEACTVQGGAFQGDGTTCAAANCPDPVGACCFGTGFCLVLTEADCQKAGATWMGFDTDCTDASGNGQADDCEAAPCPGDANNDRVVDLADLSILLSSFGFCTGNPSYNPDADFDVSGCVDLGDLGIELAYFGTSCD
;
A
#
# COMPACT_ATOMS: atom_id res chain seq x y z
N MET A 1 27.81 10.46 -52.58
CA MET A 1 27.09 11.70 -52.91
C MET A 1 26.81 12.41 -51.60
N GLN A 2 27.48 13.52 -51.32
CA GLN A 2 27.27 14.27 -50.08
C GLN A 2 25.92 15.00 -50.19
N ARG A 3 24.88 14.50 -49.51
CA ARG A 3 23.66 15.28 -49.27
C ARG A 3 24.05 16.41 -48.32
N GLN A 4 24.16 17.63 -48.84
CA GLN A 4 24.22 18.81 -47.99
C GLN A 4 22.84 18.99 -47.37
N LEU A 5 22.66 18.52 -46.14
CA LEU A 5 21.54 18.88 -45.28
C LEU A 5 21.68 20.39 -44.98
N ARG A 6 21.04 21.25 -45.78
CA ARG A 6 21.12 22.71 -45.62
C ARG A 6 19.85 23.37 -46.08
N TRP A 7 18.82 23.45 -45.24
CA TRP A 7 17.87 24.56 -45.16
C TRP A 7 17.20 24.52 -43.80
N GLY A 8 17.56 25.42 -42.89
CA GLY A 8 16.75 25.69 -41.71
C GLY A 8 15.90 26.91 -42.01
N THR A 9 14.58 26.79 -41.99
CA THR A 9 13.69 27.95 -41.94
C THR A 9 13.64 28.44 -40.50
N GLY A 10 14.18 29.62 -40.22
CA GLY A 10 14.09 30.21 -38.88
C GLY A 10 12.63 30.52 -38.55
N LEU A 11 12.13 30.00 -37.44
CA LEU A 11 10.79 30.29 -36.92
C LEU A 11 10.88 30.82 -35.49
N GLN A 12 10.06 31.83 -35.19
CA GLN A 12 9.70 32.22 -33.82
C GLN A 12 8.28 31.71 -33.57
N THR A 13 8.15 30.57 -32.91
CA THR A 13 6.84 30.07 -32.45
C THR A 13 6.97 29.60 -31.01
N GLY A 14 6.25 30.25 -30.10
CA GLY A 14 6.20 29.88 -28.69
C GLY A 14 5.61 28.48 -28.52
N LEU A 15 6.35 27.62 -27.83
CA LEU A 15 5.88 26.32 -27.35
C LEU A 15 5.16 26.55 -26.03
N ASP A 16 3.83 26.57 -26.03
CA ASP A 16 3.06 26.77 -24.79
C ASP A 16 3.21 25.55 -23.86
N ARG A 17 3.66 25.81 -22.63
CA ARG A 17 3.58 24.82 -21.54
C ARG A 17 2.11 24.55 -21.21
N ALA A 18 1.61 23.37 -21.52
CA ALA A 18 0.29 22.94 -21.08
C ALA A 18 0.32 22.50 -19.60
N GLY A 19 -0.25 23.33 -18.70
CA GLY A 19 -0.69 23.01 -17.31
C GLY A 19 0.43 22.83 -16.27
N LEU A 20 0.33 23.19 -14.99
CA LEU A 20 -0.76 23.51 -14.06
C LEU A 20 -0.18 24.36 -12.91
N GLY A 21 -0.94 25.29 -12.34
CA GLY A 21 -0.49 26.04 -11.16
C GLY A 21 -1.36 27.21 -10.73
N ARG A 22 -2.60 26.95 -10.33
CA ARG A 22 -3.35 27.87 -9.44
C ARG A 22 -3.64 27.11 -8.15
N LEU A 23 -2.98 27.49 -7.05
CA LEU A 23 -3.39 27.08 -5.71
C LEU A 23 -3.70 28.28 -4.84
N LEU A 24 -4.94 28.28 -4.34
CA LEU A 24 -5.42 29.05 -3.20
C LEU A 24 -4.73 28.57 -1.92
N LEU A 25 -4.50 29.51 -0.99
CA LEU A 25 -4.04 29.23 0.37
C LEU A 25 -5.05 28.31 1.10
N ALA A 26 -4.58 27.16 1.57
CA ALA A 26 -5.15 26.46 2.72
C ALA A 26 -4.02 25.72 3.45
N THR A 27 -3.80 26.11 4.71
CA THR A 27 -2.83 25.51 5.63
C THR A 27 -3.31 24.12 6.04
N TRP A 28 -2.60 23.08 5.60
CA TRP A 28 -2.70 21.72 6.12
C TRP A 28 -1.30 21.15 6.28
N ILE A 29 -0.98 20.66 7.48
CA ILE A 29 0.26 19.92 7.74
C ILE A 29 0.06 18.55 7.09
N ALA A 30 0.59 18.39 5.88
CA ALA A 30 0.73 17.11 5.21
C ALA A 30 2.17 16.64 5.32
N THR A 31 2.37 15.42 5.81
CA THR A 31 3.61 14.67 5.66
C THR A 31 3.94 14.61 4.16
N VAL A 32 5.01 15.30 3.77
CA VAL A 32 5.49 15.35 2.38
C VAL A 32 6.06 13.97 2.05
N PRO A 33 5.51 13.19 1.10
CA PRO A 33 6.29 12.12 0.50
C PRO A 33 7.47 12.80 -0.20
N ALA A 34 8.70 12.32 0.03
CA ALA A 34 9.90 12.84 -0.63
C ALA A 34 9.61 13.00 -2.13
N ALA A 35 9.63 14.23 -2.61
CA ALA A 35 9.40 14.52 -4.02
C ALA A 35 10.65 14.08 -4.77
N ALA A 36 10.49 13.13 -5.70
CA ALA A 36 11.52 12.71 -6.62
C ALA A 36 12.13 13.93 -7.36
N ASP A 37 13.46 14.05 -7.37
CA ASP A 37 14.19 15.11 -8.08
C ASP A 37 14.36 14.73 -9.57
N GLU A 38 13.29 14.89 -10.36
CA GLU A 38 13.35 14.71 -11.82
C GLU A 38 14.19 15.82 -12.47
N VAL A 39 15.33 15.44 -13.06
CA VAL A 39 16.25 16.34 -13.75
C VAL A 39 16.12 16.21 -15.26
N LEU A 40 15.81 17.31 -15.95
CA LEU A 40 15.82 17.39 -17.41
C LEU A 40 17.26 17.42 -17.95
N VAL A 41 17.65 16.36 -18.64
CA VAL A 41 18.96 16.19 -19.28
C VAL A 41 18.87 16.61 -20.75
N ARG A 42 19.61 17.67 -21.11
CA ARG A 42 19.63 18.25 -22.45
C ARG A 42 21.04 18.63 -22.89
N ASN A 43 21.30 18.60 -24.19
CA ASN A 43 22.50 19.21 -24.78
C ASN A 43 22.20 20.59 -25.37
N ASP A 44 20.95 20.87 -25.71
CA ASP A 44 20.57 22.12 -26.37
C ASP A 44 20.33 23.27 -25.37
N SER A 45 20.37 24.50 -25.87
CA SER A 45 20.07 25.72 -25.12
C SER A 45 18.62 26.20 -25.29
N PHE A 46 17.84 25.58 -26.18
CA PHE A 46 16.57 26.12 -26.64
C PHE A 46 15.48 26.10 -25.55
N ASP A 47 14.98 27.28 -25.18
CA ASP A 47 13.79 27.38 -24.35
C ASP A 47 12.55 27.81 -25.16
N SER A 48 11.36 27.53 -24.62
CA SER A 48 10.09 27.83 -25.29
C SER A 48 9.98 29.33 -25.63
N GLY A 49 9.88 29.65 -26.93
CA GLY A 49 9.79 31.02 -27.42
C GLY A 49 11.08 31.57 -28.02
N GLU A 50 12.19 30.82 -27.94
CA GLU A 50 13.42 31.16 -28.64
C GLU A 50 13.37 30.77 -30.13
N SER A 51 14.39 31.19 -30.89
CA SER A 51 14.49 30.83 -32.30
C SER A 51 15.12 29.44 -32.45
N ALA A 52 14.58 28.63 -33.35
CA ALA A 52 15.13 27.33 -33.71
C ALA A 52 15.07 27.11 -35.22
N TYR A 53 15.79 26.08 -35.68
CA TYR A 53 15.75 25.63 -37.06
C TYR A 53 15.19 24.22 -37.15
N ILE A 54 14.15 24.04 -37.97
CA ILE A 54 13.66 22.71 -38.33
C ILE A 54 14.73 22.01 -39.17
N VAL A 55 15.05 20.77 -38.81
CA VAL A 55 16.02 19.92 -39.51
C VAL A 55 15.22 18.93 -40.35
N GLY A 56 15.52 18.83 -41.65
CA GLY A 56 14.79 17.95 -42.57
C GLY A 56 15.71 17.21 -43.53
N ASP A 57 15.13 16.78 -44.66
CA ASP A 57 15.75 15.93 -45.68
C ASP A 57 16.08 14.50 -45.21
N PHE A 58 15.44 14.05 -44.12
CA PHE A 58 15.48 12.67 -43.68
C PHE A 58 14.75 11.75 -44.66
N VAL A 59 15.22 10.51 -44.77
CA VAL A 59 14.50 9.42 -45.43
C VAL A 59 14.02 8.37 -44.42
N ALA A 60 13.07 7.53 -44.83
CA ALA A 60 12.57 6.43 -44.01
C ALA A 60 13.72 5.56 -43.47
N GLY A 61 13.72 5.32 -42.16
CA GLY A 61 14.72 4.55 -41.43
C GLY A 61 15.99 5.32 -41.04
N GLU A 62 16.11 6.61 -41.36
CA GLU A 62 17.17 7.43 -40.77
C GLU A 62 16.87 7.75 -39.31
N HIS A 63 17.93 7.95 -38.52
CA HIS A 63 17.79 8.31 -37.12
C HIS A 63 18.47 9.65 -36.87
N ALA A 64 17.83 10.51 -36.09
CA ALA A 64 18.46 11.69 -35.54
C ALA A 64 18.36 11.66 -34.03
N GLY A 65 19.44 12.01 -33.34
CA GLY A 65 19.48 11.88 -31.90
C GLY A 65 20.60 12.61 -31.22
N VAL A 66 20.66 12.39 -29.93
CA VAL A 66 21.58 13.03 -29.00
C VAL A 66 22.32 12.00 -28.16
N ARG A 67 23.52 12.35 -27.73
CA ARG A 67 24.27 11.66 -26.68
C ARG A 67 24.23 12.50 -25.41
N LEU A 68 23.49 12.04 -24.41
CA LEU A 68 23.28 12.71 -23.13
C LEU A 68 24.20 12.12 -22.06
N THR A 69 24.31 12.82 -20.93
CA THR A 69 25.08 12.39 -19.76
C THR A 69 24.18 12.49 -18.54
N SER A 70 24.00 11.40 -17.79
CA SER A 70 23.23 11.44 -16.55
C SER A 70 23.90 12.34 -15.51
N PRO A 71 23.16 13.24 -14.83
CA PRO A 71 23.72 14.10 -13.79
C PRO A 71 23.91 13.36 -12.46
N CYS A 72 23.18 12.27 -12.24
CA CYS A 72 23.07 11.56 -10.97
C CYS A 72 22.95 10.05 -11.22
N ASP A 73 23.11 9.29 -10.14
CA ASP A 73 22.63 7.91 -10.09
C ASP A 73 21.09 7.94 -10.02
N GLY A 74 20.41 7.08 -10.76
CA GLY A 74 18.95 7.10 -10.88
C GLY A 74 18.44 6.30 -12.06
N ALA A 75 17.31 6.72 -12.63
CA ALA A 75 16.70 6.09 -13.79
C ALA A 75 16.23 7.12 -14.81
N ILE A 76 16.39 6.82 -16.10
CA ILE A 76 15.71 7.56 -17.16
C ILE A 76 14.23 7.20 -17.05
N VAL A 77 13.37 8.21 -16.89
CA VAL A 77 11.91 8.05 -16.70
C VAL A 77 11.09 8.71 -17.82
N ALA A 78 11.71 9.56 -18.65
CA ALA A 78 11.05 10.14 -19.80
C ALA A 78 12.01 10.53 -20.92
N VAL A 79 11.47 10.69 -22.14
CA VAL A 79 12.13 11.31 -23.29
C VAL A 79 11.28 12.46 -23.79
N GLN A 80 11.90 13.59 -24.15
CA GLN A 80 11.23 14.71 -24.81
C GLN A 80 11.80 14.92 -26.22
N VAL A 81 10.91 15.06 -27.20
CA VAL A 81 11.25 15.42 -28.58
C VAL A 81 10.57 16.74 -28.95
N ALA A 82 11.36 17.77 -29.22
CA ALA A 82 10.82 19.01 -29.78
C ALA A 82 10.53 18.82 -31.28
N TRP A 83 9.29 19.09 -31.67
CA TRP A 83 8.78 18.80 -33.00
C TRP A 83 8.02 20.01 -33.53
N LEU A 84 8.54 20.66 -34.58
CA LEU A 84 7.95 21.91 -35.12
C LEU A 84 7.65 21.78 -36.62
N SER A 85 6.62 22.50 -37.06
CA SER A 85 6.30 22.74 -38.47
C SER A 85 6.26 24.25 -38.76
N VAL A 86 6.53 24.62 -40.01
CA VAL A 86 6.37 26.00 -40.50
C VAL A 86 4.92 26.40 -40.74
N SER A 87 4.00 25.45 -40.93
CA SER A 87 2.62 25.73 -41.39
C SER A 87 1.56 24.75 -40.87
N GLN A 88 1.96 23.64 -40.25
CA GLN A 88 1.09 22.55 -39.81
C GLN A 88 1.15 22.33 -38.29
N ASN A 89 1.15 23.41 -37.49
CA ASN A 89 1.10 23.28 -36.04
C ASN A 89 -0.19 22.57 -35.58
N GLY A 90 -0.08 21.70 -34.57
CA GLY A 90 -1.15 20.83 -34.10
C GLY A 90 -1.33 19.54 -34.93
N GLN A 91 -0.66 19.39 -36.06
CA GLN A 91 -0.66 18.12 -36.81
C GLN A 91 0.03 17.04 -35.98
N GLN A 92 -0.61 15.88 -35.86
CA GLN A 92 -0.01 14.69 -35.28
C GLN A 92 0.57 13.81 -36.38
N VAL A 93 1.83 13.42 -36.21
CA VAL A 93 2.55 12.54 -37.14
C VAL A 93 3.15 11.40 -36.34
N GLN A 94 2.80 10.18 -36.72
CA GLN A 94 3.42 8.99 -36.14
C GLN A 94 4.79 8.78 -36.78
N GLN A 95 5.82 8.54 -35.96
CA GLN A 95 7.14 8.12 -36.42
C GLN A 95 7.36 6.65 -36.09
N ARG A 96 8.46 6.07 -36.59
CA ARG A 96 8.67 4.64 -36.47
C ARG A 96 9.02 4.23 -35.04
N ALA A 97 10.01 4.88 -34.45
CA ALA A 97 10.42 4.57 -33.09
C ALA A 97 11.27 5.68 -32.44
N ILE A 98 11.23 5.74 -31.11
CA ILE A 98 12.27 6.38 -30.30
C ILE A 98 13.10 5.28 -29.65
N HIS A 99 14.41 5.36 -29.77
CA HIS A 99 15.34 4.38 -29.21
C HIS A 99 16.18 5.00 -28.11
N ILE A 100 16.40 4.24 -27.04
CA ILE A 100 17.33 4.56 -25.97
C ILE A 100 18.43 3.50 -25.98
N TYR A 101 19.68 3.93 -26.12
CA TYR A 101 20.85 3.05 -26.15
C TYR A 101 21.81 3.36 -25.01
N ALA A 102 22.53 2.34 -24.57
CA ALA A 102 23.69 2.46 -23.72
C ALA A 102 24.83 3.25 -24.40
N ASN A 103 25.83 3.65 -23.61
CA ASN A 103 27.03 4.30 -24.15
C ASN A 103 27.73 3.42 -25.19
N GLY A 104 28.27 4.06 -26.23
CA GLY A 104 29.06 3.44 -27.28
C GLY A 104 30.16 4.38 -27.78
N PRO A 105 31.07 3.89 -28.65
CA PRO A 105 32.10 4.73 -29.25
C PRO A 105 31.45 5.74 -30.21
N PHE A 106 31.47 7.02 -29.85
CA PHE A 106 30.85 8.06 -30.67
C PHE A 106 31.38 8.07 -32.12
N PRO A 107 30.51 8.14 -33.14
CA PRO A 107 29.06 8.41 -33.06
C PRO A 107 28.15 7.18 -32.90
N GLN A 108 28.70 5.97 -32.80
CA GLN A 108 27.93 4.73 -32.74
C GLN A 108 27.38 4.47 -31.32
N PRO A 109 26.06 4.34 -31.15
CA PRO A 109 25.44 3.92 -29.89
C PRO A 109 25.86 2.50 -29.46
N GLY A 110 25.72 2.21 -28.18
CA GLY A 110 25.96 0.88 -27.61
C GLY A 110 24.76 -0.07 -27.80
N GLN A 111 24.57 -0.96 -26.84
CA GLN A 111 23.41 -1.85 -26.78
C GLN A 111 22.10 -1.04 -26.69
N GLU A 112 21.06 -1.48 -27.39
CA GLU A 112 19.71 -0.93 -27.25
C GLU A 112 19.12 -1.34 -25.89
N LEU A 113 18.71 -0.35 -25.11
CA LEU A 113 18.13 -0.53 -23.77
C LEU A 113 16.60 -0.53 -23.85
N LEU A 114 16.02 0.30 -24.71
CA LEU A 114 14.58 0.41 -24.90
C LEU A 114 14.24 0.94 -26.30
N VAL A 115 13.12 0.47 -26.85
CA VAL A 115 12.50 1.00 -28.06
C VAL A 115 11.04 1.35 -27.79
N LEU A 116 10.65 2.58 -28.07
CA LEU A 116 9.27 3.07 -28.06
C LEU A 116 8.77 3.04 -29.49
N ASN A 117 7.91 2.08 -29.83
CA ASN A 117 7.38 1.93 -31.18
C ASN A 117 6.26 2.93 -31.44
N GLY A 118 6.18 3.42 -32.68
CA GLY A 118 5.06 4.24 -33.15
C GLY A 118 4.81 5.55 -32.40
N PRO A 119 5.83 6.33 -31.94
CA PRO A 119 5.58 7.54 -31.17
C PRO A 119 4.77 8.56 -31.98
N LEU A 120 3.66 9.02 -31.41
CA LEU A 120 2.80 10.05 -32.00
C LEU A 120 3.30 11.43 -31.60
N LEU A 121 3.84 12.19 -32.54
CA LEU A 121 4.40 13.53 -32.31
C LEU A 121 3.44 14.62 -32.79
N THR A 122 3.10 15.55 -31.90
CA THR A 122 2.30 16.74 -32.20
C THR A 122 3.23 17.90 -32.57
N ALA A 123 3.01 18.48 -33.75
CA ALA A 123 3.75 19.64 -34.24
C ALA A 123 3.46 20.89 -33.39
N GLY A 124 4.49 21.64 -33.06
CA GLY A 124 4.38 22.80 -32.17
C GLY A 124 4.41 22.42 -30.68
N ALA A 125 5.00 21.28 -30.31
CA ALA A 125 5.09 20.81 -28.93
C ALA A 125 6.45 20.18 -28.58
N PHE A 126 6.77 20.18 -27.28
CA PHE A 126 7.66 19.18 -26.69
C PHE A 126 6.84 17.94 -26.41
N ASN A 127 7.09 16.87 -27.15
CA ASN A 127 6.39 15.61 -26.98
C ASN A 127 7.14 14.78 -25.94
N GLU A 128 6.52 14.61 -24.77
CA GLU A 128 7.09 13.83 -23.66
C GLU A 128 6.51 12.41 -23.63
N PHE A 129 7.39 11.42 -23.57
CA PHE A 129 7.06 10.00 -23.51
C PHE A 129 7.57 9.43 -22.18
N ARG A 130 6.68 8.85 -21.39
CA ARG A 130 6.95 8.28 -20.06
C ARG A 130 6.71 6.77 -19.95
N TYR A 131 6.20 6.15 -21.00
CA TYR A 131 5.81 4.75 -21.00
C TYR A 131 6.46 4.01 -22.17
N ALA A 132 6.92 2.78 -21.89
CA ALA A 132 7.54 1.86 -22.83
C ALA A 132 6.54 1.23 -23.82
N ASP A 133 5.25 1.26 -23.50
CA ASP A 133 4.17 0.66 -24.28
C ASP A 133 3.10 1.69 -24.70
N GLU A 134 2.41 1.39 -25.80
CA GLU A 134 1.36 2.26 -26.35
C GLU A 134 0.13 2.37 -25.43
N ALA A 135 -0.10 1.38 -24.55
CA ALA A 135 -1.21 1.39 -23.61
C ALA A 135 -0.93 2.21 -22.33
N GLN A 136 0.26 2.82 -22.21
CA GLN A 136 0.69 3.62 -21.07
C GLN A 136 0.64 2.84 -19.73
N THR A 137 1.06 1.58 -19.75
CA THR A 137 1.02 0.69 -18.58
C THR A 137 2.39 0.36 -18.00
N VAL A 138 3.44 0.41 -18.82
CA VAL A 138 4.82 0.11 -18.43
C VAL A 138 5.61 1.41 -18.43
N PRO A 139 5.93 2.00 -17.25
CA PRO A 139 6.77 3.19 -17.20
C PRO A 139 8.15 2.93 -17.79
N ILE A 140 8.78 3.97 -18.34
CA ILE A 140 10.20 3.93 -18.65
C ILE A 140 10.95 3.93 -17.32
N ASP A 141 11.82 2.94 -17.12
CA ASP A 141 12.65 2.80 -15.93
C ASP A 141 13.99 2.18 -16.34
N ILE A 142 14.94 3.03 -16.74
CA ILE A 142 16.26 2.60 -17.23
C ILE A 142 17.33 3.14 -16.29
N ALA A 143 17.92 2.24 -15.51
CA ALA A 143 19.01 2.56 -14.59
C ALA A 143 20.20 3.27 -15.26
N VAL A 144 20.67 4.34 -14.62
CA VAL A 144 21.85 5.13 -15.03
C VAL A 144 22.68 5.54 -13.81
N THR A 145 24.00 5.62 -13.98
CA THR A 145 24.91 6.18 -12.98
C THR A 145 25.33 7.62 -13.29
N SER A 146 25.77 8.38 -12.28
CA SER A 146 26.26 9.75 -12.48
C SER A 146 27.43 9.77 -13.46
N GLY A 147 27.34 10.63 -14.48
CA GLY A 147 28.32 10.70 -15.56
C GLY A 147 28.17 9.63 -16.65
N GLN A 148 27.25 8.67 -16.50
CA GLN A 148 26.95 7.68 -17.54
C GLN A 148 26.40 8.37 -18.78
N ARG A 149 26.98 8.03 -19.93
CA ARG A 149 26.47 8.48 -21.23
C ARG A 149 25.45 7.50 -21.79
N PHE A 150 24.48 8.03 -22.50
CA PHE A 150 23.47 7.24 -23.20
C PHE A 150 23.02 8.01 -24.44
N TYR A 151 22.32 7.34 -25.34
CA TYR A 151 21.82 7.93 -26.58
C TYR A 151 20.32 7.85 -26.63
N VAL A 152 19.70 8.91 -27.15
CA VAL A 152 18.27 8.95 -27.46
C VAL A 152 18.12 9.36 -28.92
N THR A 153 17.43 8.57 -29.72
CA THR A 153 17.29 8.80 -31.17
C THR A 153 15.87 8.60 -31.64
N LEU A 154 15.39 9.45 -32.54
CA LEU A 154 14.14 9.27 -33.27
C LEU A 154 14.43 8.63 -34.64
N GLU A 155 13.80 7.50 -34.93
CA GLU A 155 13.77 6.85 -36.25
C GLU A 155 12.57 7.38 -37.06
N TYR A 156 12.85 7.86 -38.28
CA TYR A 156 11.81 8.37 -39.18
C TYR A 156 11.08 7.23 -39.89
N ASP A 157 9.74 7.28 -39.89
CA ASP A 157 8.96 6.29 -40.65
C ASP A 157 8.97 6.57 -42.15
N GLU A 158 8.90 7.86 -42.52
CA GLU A 158 8.79 8.33 -43.89
C GLU A 158 9.78 9.49 -44.15
N ALA A 159 10.01 9.78 -45.43
CA ALA A 159 10.87 10.89 -45.82
C ALA A 159 10.22 12.26 -45.50
N THR A 160 11.03 13.19 -44.98
CA THR A 160 10.53 14.54 -44.60
C THR A 160 10.56 15.52 -45.76
N ASN A 161 9.51 16.32 -45.93
CA ASN A 161 9.45 17.48 -46.83
C ASN A 161 9.14 18.77 -46.03
N ILE A 162 10.14 19.29 -45.32
CA ILE A 162 9.99 20.50 -44.48
C ILE A 162 9.62 21.75 -45.30
N GLN A 163 9.96 21.80 -46.59
CA GLN A 163 9.54 22.89 -47.49
C GLN A 163 8.06 22.80 -47.86
N GLY A 164 7.51 21.59 -47.89
CA GLY A 164 6.08 21.32 -48.03
C GLY A 164 5.29 21.58 -46.73
N GLY A 165 5.98 21.87 -45.63
CA GLY A 165 5.37 22.12 -44.33
C GLY A 165 5.41 20.95 -43.37
N ASP A 166 6.06 19.83 -43.71
CA ASP A 166 6.13 18.69 -42.80
C ASP A 166 6.82 19.10 -41.49
N PRO A 167 6.28 18.68 -40.33
CA PRO A 167 6.99 18.88 -39.08
C PRO A 167 8.21 17.97 -39.01
N SER A 168 9.21 18.41 -38.26
CA SER A 168 10.41 17.61 -37.98
C SER A 168 11.06 18.04 -36.67
N ILE A 169 12.12 17.34 -36.25
CA ILE A 169 12.94 17.76 -35.13
C ILE A 169 13.54 19.14 -35.41
N ILE A 170 13.94 19.80 -34.33
CA ILE A 170 14.61 21.09 -34.40
C ILE A 170 16.01 21.03 -33.84
N ARG A 171 16.79 22.05 -34.16
CA ARG A 171 18.01 22.40 -33.46
C ARG A 171 17.97 23.83 -32.96
N ASP A 172 18.70 24.11 -31.89
CA ASP A 172 18.95 25.47 -31.42
C ASP A 172 19.90 26.25 -32.38
N VAL A 173 20.34 27.42 -31.92
CA VAL A 173 21.10 28.37 -32.74
C VAL A 173 22.53 28.63 -32.24
N ASP A 174 22.95 28.07 -31.11
CA ASP A 174 24.20 28.43 -30.42
C ASP A 174 25.36 27.45 -30.65
N GLY A 175 25.45 26.91 -31.86
CA GLY A 175 26.56 26.03 -32.27
C GLY A 175 26.31 24.58 -31.88
N CYS A 176 27.02 23.66 -32.53
CA CYS A 176 26.88 22.24 -32.24
C CYS A 176 27.91 21.81 -31.20
N GLN A 177 27.47 21.25 -30.07
CA GLN A 177 28.39 20.70 -29.09
C GLN A 177 29.08 19.44 -29.61
N ALA A 178 30.41 19.45 -29.52
CA ALA A 178 31.24 18.39 -30.07
C ALA A 178 30.89 17.02 -29.46
N GLY A 179 30.53 16.07 -30.33
CA GLY A 179 30.23 14.71 -29.90
C GLY A 179 28.85 14.54 -29.25
N LYS A 180 27.92 15.45 -29.47
CA LYS A 180 26.59 15.42 -28.85
C LYS A 180 25.46 15.03 -29.79
N ASN A 181 25.53 15.35 -31.07
CA ASN A 181 24.49 14.99 -32.04
C ASN A 181 24.90 13.80 -32.90
N VAL A 182 23.97 12.88 -33.11
CA VAL A 182 24.16 11.67 -33.93
C VAL A 182 23.13 11.58 -35.03
N LEU A 183 23.57 11.04 -36.16
CA LEU A 183 22.75 10.75 -37.33
C LEU A 183 23.04 9.31 -37.75
N TYR A 184 22.01 8.48 -37.90
CA TYR A 184 22.12 7.26 -38.69
C TYR A 184 21.67 7.59 -40.12
N ALA A 185 22.62 7.68 -41.04
CA ALA A 185 22.37 8.05 -42.42
C ALA A 185 22.20 6.81 -43.32
N ILE A 186 21.29 6.88 -44.29
CA ILE A 186 21.07 5.80 -45.26
C ILE A 186 21.36 6.31 -46.68
N PRO A 187 22.39 5.79 -47.37
CA PRO A 187 23.46 4.92 -46.88
C PRO A 187 24.49 5.72 -46.05
N GLY A 188 25.17 5.07 -45.10
CA GLY A 188 26.32 5.68 -44.41
C GLY A 188 26.46 5.35 -42.92
N GLY A 189 25.44 4.79 -42.27
CA GLY A 189 25.49 4.39 -40.87
C GLY A 189 25.59 5.57 -39.90
N TRP A 190 26.06 5.30 -38.68
CA TRP A 190 26.19 6.31 -37.61
C TRP A 190 27.30 7.34 -37.92
N GLN A 191 26.94 8.62 -37.84
CA GLN A 191 27.81 9.75 -38.16
C GLN A 191 27.66 10.86 -37.12
N ASN A 192 28.71 11.70 -37.01
CA ASN A 192 28.65 12.91 -36.20
C ASN A 192 27.75 13.92 -36.89
N PHE A 193 26.56 14.17 -36.32
CA PHE A 193 25.58 15.01 -36.98
C PHE A 193 26.03 16.48 -37.04
N CYS A 194 26.89 16.93 -36.11
CA CYS A 194 27.49 18.27 -36.14
C CYS A 194 28.26 18.60 -37.42
N LEU A 195 28.64 17.62 -38.24
CA LEU A 195 29.26 17.87 -39.55
C LEU A 195 28.28 18.49 -40.55
N TYR A 196 26.98 18.34 -40.30
CA TYR A 196 25.90 18.74 -41.20
C TYR A 196 25.02 19.85 -40.62
N LEU A 197 25.15 20.14 -39.32
CA LEU A 197 24.30 21.12 -38.63
C LEU A 197 25.12 22.05 -37.70
N GLY A 198 24.55 23.23 -37.44
CA GLY A 198 25.22 24.31 -36.69
C GLY A 198 24.60 24.64 -35.32
N GLY A 199 23.82 23.73 -34.74
CA GLY A 199 23.18 23.87 -33.42
C GLY A 199 23.09 22.50 -32.73
N ASP A 200 22.42 22.38 -31.61
CA ASP A 200 22.15 21.11 -30.94
C ASP A 200 20.73 20.62 -31.17
N VAL A 201 20.59 19.33 -31.50
CA VAL A 201 19.27 18.71 -31.71
C VAL A 201 18.51 18.72 -30.39
N VAL A 202 17.27 19.17 -30.43
CA VAL A 202 16.42 19.32 -29.23
C VAL A 202 15.66 18.01 -28.97
N ILE A 203 16.43 17.00 -28.57
CA ILE A 203 15.93 15.76 -27.96
C ILE A 203 16.54 15.68 -26.56
N ARG A 204 15.72 15.35 -25.57
CA ARG A 204 16.08 15.40 -24.15
C ARG A 204 15.61 14.14 -23.44
N ALA A 205 16.13 13.90 -22.25
CA ALA A 205 15.67 12.86 -21.36
C ALA A 205 15.37 13.45 -19.98
N VAL A 206 14.53 12.77 -19.20
CA VAL A 206 14.31 13.09 -17.78
C VAL A 206 14.90 11.94 -16.97
N VAL A 207 15.78 12.27 -16.04
CA VAL A 207 16.37 11.32 -15.10
C VAL A 207 15.80 11.60 -13.72
N ASP A 208 15.17 10.59 -13.11
CA ASP A 208 14.79 10.60 -11.70
C ASP A 208 15.99 10.20 -10.85
N CYS A 209 16.57 11.16 -10.13
CA CYS A 209 17.76 10.96 -9.31
C CYS A 209 17.51 10.22 -7.99
N ASP A 210 16.25 10.00 -7.59
CA ASP A 210 15.91 9.35 -6.32
C ASP A 210 15.57 7.86 -6.48
N SER A 211 15.59 7.35 -7.71
CA SER A 211 15.30 5.95 -8.05
C SER A 211 16.51 5.02 -7.95
N ALA A 212 17.70 5.52 -7.59
CA ALA A 212 18.87 4.68 -7.36
C ALA A 212 18.61 3.74 -6.16
N SER A 213 18.43 2.45 -6.46
CA SER A 213 18.24 1.39 -5.48
C SER A 213 19.44 0.45 -5.46
N GLY A 214 19.66 -0.15 -4.30
CA GLY A 214 20.79 -1.02 -4.04
C GLY A 214 20.53 -1.92 -2.85
N ALA A 215 21.42 -2.87 -2.62
CA ALA A 215 21.36 -3.78 -1.50
C ALA A 215 21.47 -3.02 -0.18
N CYS A 216 20.54 -3.30 0.71
CA CYS A 216 20.47 -2.81 2.07
C CYS A 216 20.60 -4.00 3.02
N CYS A 217 21.71 -4.05 3.75
CA CYS A 217 21.92 -5.06 4.79
C CYS A 217 21.28 -4.59 6.09
N LEU A 218 20.26 -5.31 6.54
CA LEU A 218 19.65 -5.11 7.84
C LEU A 218 20.47 -5.78 8.94
N SER A 219 20.22 -5.40 10.20
CA SER A 219 20.95 -5.88 11.37
C SER A 219 20.73 -7.37 11.69
N ASP A 220 19.67 -7.96 11.16
CA ASP A 220 19.37 -9.40 11.22
C ASP A 220 20.08 -10.21 10.12
N GLY A 221 20.85 -9.53 9.25
CA GLY A 221 21.51 -10.11 8.09
C GLY A 221 20.58 -10.33 6.90
N THR A 222 19.32 -9.91 6.98
CA THR A 222 18.42 -9.86 5.83
C THR A 222 18.92 -8.79 4.85
N CYS A 223 18.85 -9.10 3.57
CA CYS A 223 19.16 -8.15 2.51
C CYS A 223 17.90 -7.81 1.71
N THR A 224 17.66 -6.53 1.49
CA THR A 224 16.61 -6.04 0.57
C THR A 224 17.18 -5.04 -0.42
N VAL A 225 16.59 -4.94 -1.61
CA VAL A 225 16.92 -3.86 -2.55
C VAL A 225 15.98 -2.69 -2.28
N THR A 226 16.52 -1.53 -1.95
CA THR A 226 15.76 -0.29 -1.67
C THR A 226 16.64 0.93 -1.95
N THR A 227 16.09 2.13 -1.86
CA THR A 227 16.88 3.37 -2.01
C THR A 227 17.78 3.59 -0.80
N ALA A 228 18.83 4.41 -0.93
CA ALA A 228 19.70 4.77 0.20
C ALA A 228 18.90 5.33 1.39
N GLY A 229 17.91 6.18 1.12
CA GLY A 229 17.00 6.74 2.13
C GLY A 229 16.13 5.66 2.79
N GLY A 230 15.53 4.76 2.00
CA GLY A 230 14.77 3.62 2.51
C GLY A 230 15.60 2.68 3.37
N CYS A 231 16.86 2.47 3.00
CA CYS A 231 17.78 1.64 3.78
C CYS A 231 18.09 2.25 5.14
N SER A 232 18.35 3.56 5.18
CA SER A 232 18.59 4.28 6.44
C SER A 232 17.35 4.27 7.35
N ALA A 233 16.15 4.41 6.79
CA ALA A 233 14.89 4.35 7.52
C ALA A 233 14.62 2.97 8.12
N ALA A 234 15.05 1.91 7.43
CA ALA A 234 15.01 0.53 7.92
C ALA A 234 16.13 0.20 8.94
N GLY A 235 17.00 1.16 9.29
CA GLY A 235 18.14 0.94 10.18
C GLY A 235 19.22 0.05 9.56
N GLY A 236 19.24 -0.09 8.24
CA GLY A 236 20.19 -0.91 7.50
C GLY A 236 21.44 -0.15 7.04
N THR A 237 22.43 -0.91 6.59
CA THR A 237 23.65 -0.39 5.94
C THR A 237 23.54 -0.55 4.43
N TYR A 238 23.47 0.58 3.73
CA TYR A 238 23.39 0.62 2.28
C TYR A 238 24.72 0.28 1.63
N GLN A 239 24.70 -0.59 0.62
CA GLN A 239 25.92 -1.14 0.00
C GLN A 239 26.30 -0.43 -1.29
N GLY A 240 25.60 0.66 -1.62
CA GLY A 240 25.80 1.47 -2.81
C GLY A 240 24.76 1.18 -3.88
N ASP A 241 24.60 2.13 -4.79
CA ASP A 241 23.62 2.05 -5.87
C ASP A 241 23.93 0.88 -6.81
N PHE A 242 22.86 0.24 -7.30
CA PHE A 242 22.92 -0.90 -8.21
C PHE A 242 23.64 -2.13 -7.66
N SER A 243 23.90 -2.18 -6.35
CA SER A 243 24.31 -3.41 -5.67
C SER A 243 23.09 -4.33 -5.51
N ASP A 244 23.28 -5.63 -5.70
CA ASP A 244 22.23 -6.62 -5.48
C ASP A 244 22.50 -7.45 -4.22
N CYS A 245 21.45 -8.04 -3.67
CA CYS A 245 21.58 -8.88 -2.48
C CYS A 245 22.29 -10.23 -2.74
N GLY A 246 22.56 -10.59 -4.00
CA GLY A 246 23.27 -11.82 -4.35
C GLY A 246 24.79 -11.68 -4.36
N SER A 247 25.29 -10.46 -4.54
CA SER A 247 26.70 -10.08 -4.61
C SER A 247 27.22 -9.49 -3.30
N VAL A 248 26.31 -9.09 -2.40
CA VAL A 248 26.61 -8.55 -1.09
C VAL A 248 26.55 -9.64 -0.02
N ASN A 249 27.54 -9.67 0.86
CA ASN A 249 27.49 -10.47 2.08
C ASN A 249 26.96 -9.62 3.23
N CYS A 250 25.73 -9.88 3.67
CA CYS A 250 25.18 -9.29 4.89
C CYS A 250 25.53 -10.22 6.07
N PRO A 251 26.50 -9.85 6.93
CA PRO A 251 26.94 -10.72 8.02
C PRO A 251 25.80 -10.94 9.02
N GLN A 252 25.41 -12.20 9.22
CA GLN A 252 24.49 -12.58 10.29
C GLN A 252 25.23 -12.58 11.62
N LEU A 253 24.64 -11.98 12.65
CA LEU A 253 25.17 -12.01 14.01
C LEU A 253 24.53 -13.13 14.83
N PRO A 254 25.25 -13.74 15.77
CA PRO A 254 24.65 -14.65 16.73
C PRO A 254 23.54 -13.96 17.52
N GLN A 255 22.43 -14.65 17.72
CA GLN A 255 21.28 -14.23 18.50
C GLN A 255 20.93 -15.29 19.56
N ALA A 256 20.06 -14.97 20.50
CA ALA A 256 19.59 -15.96 21.48
C ALA A 256 18.91 -17.14 20.76
N CYS A 257 19.22 -18.36 21.17
CA CYS A 257 18.62 -19.58 20.66
C CYS A 257 18.15 -20.44 21.83
N CYS A 258 16.84 -20.63 21.92
CA CYS A 258 16.18 -21.28 23.05
C CYS A 258 15.89 -22.75 22.75
N PHE A 259 16.25 -23.64 23.67
CA PHE A 259 16.08 -25.08 23.55
C PHE A 259 15.14 -25.63 24.63
N GLU A 260 13.85 -25.76 24.30
CA GLU A 260 12.79 -26.23 25.21
C GLU A 260 13.16 -27.55 25.92
N SER A 261 13.74 -28.49 25.19
CA SER A 261 14.11 -29.82 25.71
C SER A 261 15.15 -29.80 26.82
N THR A 262 15.93 -28.71 26.91
CA THR A 262 17.01 -28.56 27.91
C THR A 262 16.80 -27.39 28.85
N GLY A 263 15.84 -26.51 28.57
CA GLY A 263 15.72 -25.21 29.24
C GLY A 263 16.92 -24.29 29.02
N GLY A 264 17.78 -24.57 28.05
CA GLY A 264 19.01 -23.85 27.79
C GLY A 264 18.88 -22.76 26.73
N CYS A 265 19.77 -21.77 26.78
CA CYS A 265 19.96 -20.76 25.73
C CYS A 265 21.42 -20.73 25.26
N LEU A 266 21.64 -20.71 23.94
CA LEU A 266 22.96 -20.48 23.32
C LEU A 266 22.90 -19.33 22.31
N ASN A 267 23.97 -18.52 22.20
CA ASN A 267 24.06 -17.51 21.15
C ASN A 267 24.52 -18.19 19.85
N LEU A 268 23.60 -18.38 18.90
CA LEU A 268 23.85 -19.05 17.63
C LEU A 268 23.37 -18.19 16.46
N LEU A 269 23.89 -18.42 15.26
CA LEU A 269 23.31 -17.84 14.06
C LEU A 269 21.86 -18.34 13.88
N PRO A 270 20.96 -17.55 13.26
CA PRO A 270 19.56 -17.94 13.05
C PRO A 270 19.42 -19.33 12.39
N GLY A 271 20.20 -19.60 11.34
CA GLY A 271 20.22 -20.89 10.65
C GLY A 271 20.77 -22.03 11.52
N ASP A 272 21.84 -21.79 12.28
CA ASP A 272 22.41 -22.80 13.17
C ASP A 272 21.46 -23.13 14.33
N CYS A 273 20.73 -22.14 14.84
CA CYS A 273 19.74 -22.31 15.89
C CYS A 273 18.62 -23.26 15.46
N THR A 274 18.03 -23.01 14.29
CA THR A 274 16.96 -23.85 13.73
C THR A 274 17.47 -25.24 13.37
N ASN A 275 18.68 -25.36 12.81
CA ASN A 275 19.32 -26.65 12.52
C ASN A 275 19.62 -27.47 13.79
N ALA A 276 19.92 -26.80 14.90
CA ALA A 276 20.09 -27.44 16.21
C ALA A 276 18.76 -27.80 16.89
N GLY A 277 17.61 -27.48 16.29
CA GLY A 277 16.28 -27.73 16.84
C GLY A 277 15.86 -26.71 17.92
N GLY A 278 16.51 -25.56 17.98
CA GLY A 278 16.14 -24.46 18.87
C GLY A 278 15.26 -23.41 18.17
N VAL A 279 14.68 -22.52 18.97
CA VAL A 279 13.86 -21.39 18.52
C VAL A 279 14.69 -20.10 18.64
N PRO A 280 14.87 -19.33 17.55
CA PRO A 280 15.63 -18.09 17.63
C PRO A 280 14.85 -16.97 18.31
N GLY A 281 15.51 -16.21 19.17
CA GLY A 281 14.92 -15.10 19.94
C GLY A 281 14.73 -13.79 19.17
N GLY A 282 15.26 -13.73 17.95
CA GLY A 282 15.20 -12.53 17.08
C GLY A 282 16.48 -11.69 17.11
N ALA A 283 16.65 -10.85 16.09
CA ALA A 283 17.90 -10.12 15.89
C ALA A 283 18.21 -9.16 17.05
N GLY A 284 19.48 -9.10 17.43
CA GLY A 284 19.96 -8.27 18.55
C GLY A 284 19.75 -8.87 19.95
N THR A 285 19.10 -10.03 20.06
CA THR A 285 18.95 -10.73 21.34
C THR A 285 20.21 -11.48 21.74
N GLN A 286 20.43 -11.63 23.04
CA GLN A 286 21.53 -12.42 23.60
C GLN A 286 21.01 -13.25 24.77
N CYS A 287 21.48 -14.47 24.93
CA CYS A 287 21.08 -15.34 26.04
C CYS A 287 21.35 -14.77 27.43
N ALA A 288 22.23 -13.77 27.54
CA ALA A 288 22.49 -13.09 28.82
C ALA A 288 21.33 -12.19 29.26
N THR A 289 20.47 -11.76 28.34
CA THR A 289 19.38 -10.79 28.59
C THR A 289 18.05 -11.21 27.98
N TYR A 290 18.00 -12.30 27.23
CA TYR A 290 16.80 -12.78 26.56
C TYR A 290 16.14 -13.89 27.37
N GLU A 291 14.88 -13.68 27.73
CA GLU A 291 14.07 -14.62 28.49
C GLU A 291 13.52 -15.70 27.56
N CYS A 292 14.13 -16.89 27.56
CA CYS A 292 13.75 -17.95 26.64
C CYS A 292 12.45 -18.66 27.01
N PHE A 293 12.15 -18.77 28.30
CA PHE A 293 11.06 -19.58 28.82
C PHE A 293 10.33 -18.80 29.92
N PRO A 294 9.66 -17.69 29.56
CA PRO A 294 9.04 -16.84 30.55
C PRO A 294 7.98 -17.60 31.35
N ARG A 295 7.99 -17.46 32.66
CA ARG A 295 7.00 -18.00 33.59
C ARG A 295 6.56 -16.95 34.58
N GLY A 296 5.26 -16.92 34.86
CA GLY A 296 4.69 -15.89 35.71
C GLY A 296 3.22 -16.07 35.96
N ALA A 297 2.60 -15.04 36.52
CA ALA A 297 1.20 -15.02 36.87
C ALA A 297 0.30 -14.91 35.64
N CYS A 298 -0.83 -15.61 35.68
CA CYS A 298 -1.87 -15.55 34.67
C CYS A 298 -3.20 -15.18 35.31
N CYS A 299 -3.72 -14.02 34.96
CA CYS A 299 -5.02 -13.56 35.43
C CYS A 299 -6.13 -14.13 34.56
N LEU A 300 -7.03 -14.90 35.16
CA LEU A 300 -8.19 -15.44 34.46
C LEU A 300 -9.36 -14.45 34.52
N PRO A 301 -10.32 -14.53 33.58
CA PRO A 301 -11.47 -13.61 33.54
C PRO A 301 -12.38 -13.69 34.78
N ASP A 302 -12.39 -14.83 35.48
CA ASP A 302 -13.15 -15.04 36.73
C ASP A 302 -12.50 -14.36 37.95
N GLY A 303 -11.41 -13.62 37.74
CA GLY A 303 -10.63 -12.95 38.78
C GLY A 303 -9.64 -13.88 39.51
N SER A 304 -9.63 -15.17 39.19
CA SER A 304 -8.63 -16.09 39.72
C SER A 304 -7.27 -15.86 39.06
N CYS A 305 -6.22 -16.35 39.70
CA CYS A 305 -4.87 -16.21 39.18
C CYS A 305 -4.08 -17.52 39.31
N LEU A 306 -3.44 -17.92 38.21
CA LEU A 306 -2.55 -19.08 38.15
C LEU A 306 -1.09 -18.63 38.30
N GLU A 307 -0.35 -19.30 39.18
CA GLU A 307 1.08 -19.04 39.42
C GLU A 307 1.96 -19.86 38.46
N ASP A 308 3.13 -19.30 38.13
CA ASP A 308 4.24 -20.01 37.44
C ASP A 308 3.84 -20.74 36.13
N VAL A 309 2.98 -20.11 35.33
CA VAL A 309 2.53 -20.65 34.04
C VAL A 309 3.27 -19.97 32.87
N SER A 310 3.36 -20.66 31.72
CA SER A 310 3.89 -20.03 30.50
C SER A 310 2.82 -19.14 29.83
N PRO A 311 3.21 -18.20 28.96
CA PRO A 311 2.26 -17.37 28.20
C PRO A 311 1.26 -18.19 27.39
N GLU A 312 1.71 -19.26 26.75
CA GLU A 312 0.86 -20.13 25.92
C GLU A 312 -0.14 -20.88 26.78
N ALA A 313 0.31 -21.46 27.90
CA ALA A 313 -0.57 -22.13 28.84
C ALA A 313 -1.60 -21.18 29.45
N CYS A 314 -1.20 -19.95 29.76
CA CYS A 314 -2.10 -18.90 30.23
C CYS A 314 -3.20 -18.59 29.20
N THR A 315 -2.80 -18.44 27.93
CA THR A 315 -3.74 -18.15 26.83
C THR A 315 -4.71 -19.30 26.59
N VAL A 316 -4.25 -20.56 26.71
CA VAL A 316 -5.12 -21.75 26.61
C VAL A 316 -6.21 -21.76 27.68
N GLN A 317 -5.93 -21.21 28.86
CA GLN A 317 -6.91 -21.07 29.95
C GLN A 317 -7.78 -19.82 29.81
N GLY A 318 -7.70 -19.08 28.70
CA GLY A 318 -8.43 -17.84 28.48
C GLY A 318 -7.93 -16.66 29.33
N GLY A 319 -6.74 -16.76 29.92
CA GLY A 319 -6.17 -15.76 30.81
C GLY A 319 -5.21 -14.78 30.13
N ALA A 320 -4.86 -13.73 30.88
CA ALA A 320 -3.87 -12.72 30.53
C ALA A 320 -2.58 -12.89 31.33
N PHE A 321 -1.48 -13.16 30.63
CA PHE A 321 -0.15 -13.34 31.22
C PHE A 321 0.43 -12.00 31.68
N GLN A 322 0.94 -11.94 32.91
CA GLN A 322 1.35 -10.69 33.55
C GLN A 322 2.85 -10.36 33.38
N GLY A 323 3.60 -11.23 32.73
CA GLY A 323 5.03 -11.08 32.50
C GLY A 323 5.87 -12.07 33.29
N ASP A 324 7.12 -12.26 32.86
CA ASP A 324 8.04 -13.17 33.52
C ASP A 324 8.36 -12.76 34.97
N GLY A 325 8.48 -13.74 35.86
CA GLY A 325 8.79 -13.57 37.27
C GLY A 325 7.67 -12.91 38.10
N THR A 326 6.52 -12.59 37.50
CA THR A 326 5.37 -12.04 38.22
C THR A 326 4.68 -13.11 39.04
N THR A 327 4.19 -12.72 40.24
CA THR A 327 3.37 -13.59 41.10
C THR A 327 1.94 -13.09 41.14
N CYS A 328 0.99 -13.96 41.49
CA CYS A 328 -0.43 -13.56 41.55
C CYS A 328 -0.69 -12.48 42.59
N ALA A 329 0.09 -12.44 43.67
CA ALA A 329 0.01 -11.39 44.66
C ALA A 329 0.43 -10.00 44.12
N ALA A 330 1.32 -9.96 43.12
CA ALA A 330 1.79 -8.72 42.50
C ALA A 330 1.02 -8.35 41.23
N ALA A 331 0.37 -9.34 40.59
CA ALA A 331 -0.33 -9.21 39.32
C ALA A 331 -1.52 -8.25 39.33
N ASN A 332 -2.15 -8.00 40.50
CA ASN A 332 -3.37 -7.20 40.64
C ASN A 332 -4.42 -7.55 39.56
N CYS A 333 -4.83 -8.83 39.53
CA CYS A 333 -5.75 -9.30 38.51
C CYS A 333 -7.08 -8.51 38.53
N PRO A 334 -7.68 -8.24 37.35
CA PRO A 334 -8.93 -7.52 37.28
C PRO A 334 -10.03 -8.25 38.06
N ASP A 335 -10.88 -7.48 38.74
CA ASP A 335 -12.08 -8.04 39.38
C ASP A 335 -13.03 -8.58 38.29
N PRO A 336 -13.69 -9.73 38.53
CA PRO A 336 -14.63 -10.29 37.58
C PRO A 336 -15.82 -9.35 37.38
N VAL A 337 -16.27 -9.25 36.14
CA VAL A 337 -17.46 -8.49 35.77
C VAL A 337 -18.61 -9.43 35.43
N GLY A 338 -19.83 -8.92 35.58
CA GLY A 338 -21.06 -9.64 35.26
C GLY A 338 -22.24 -8.68 35.09
N ALA A 339 -23.38 -9.22 34.67
CA ALA A 339 -24.63 -8.48 34.53
C ALA A 339 -25.09 -7.92 35.87
N CYS A 340 -25.43 -6.65 35.85
CA CYS A 340 -25.96 -5.90 36.97
C CYS A 340 -27.37 -5.42 36.63
N CYS A 341 -28.37 -6.10 37.18
CA CYS A 341 -29.77 -5.95 36.82
C CYS A 341 -30.48 -4.97 37.74
N PHE A 342 -30.98 -3.88 37.16
CA PHE A 342 -31.73 -2.86 37.87
C PHE A 342 -33.21 -3.23 37.85
N GLY A 343 -33.94 -2.92 38.93
CA GLY A 343 -35.40 -3.16 39.01
C GLY A 343 -36.24 -2.43 37.95
N THR A 344 -35.64 -1.59 37.12
CA THR A 344 -36.26 -0.92 35.98
C THR A 344 -36.10 -1.68 34.66
N GLY A 345 -35.46 -2.85 34.65
CA GLY A 345 -35.14 -3.63 33.45
C GLY A 345 -33.84 -3.18 32.74
N PHE A 346 -33.15 -2.17 33.27
CA PHE A 346 -31.85 -1.73 32.74
C PHE A 346 -30.74 -2.69 33.20
N CYS A 347 -29.71 -2.90 32.37
CA CYS A 347 -28.57 -3.77 32.68
C CYS A 347 -27.25 -3.06 32.38
N LEU A 348 -26.25 -3.23 33.26
CA LEU A 348 -24.85 -2.85 33.02
C LEU A 348 -23.92 -4.02 33.35
N VAL A 349 -22.80 -4.16 32.63
CA VAL A 349 -21.74 -5.11 33.00
C VAL A 349 -20.79 -4.41 33.98
N LEU A 350 -20.80 -4.82 35.24
CA LEU A 350 -20.03 -4.21 36.33
C LEU A 350 -19.36 -5.28 37.21
N THR A 351 -18.37 -4.87 38.01
CA THR A 351 -17.87 -5.69 39.11
C THR A 351 -18.96 -5.88 40.16
N GLU A 352 -18.91 -6.96 40.95
CA GLU A 352 -19.88 -7.21 42.03
C GLU A 352 -19.98 -6.00 42.98
N ALA A 353 -18.84 -5.46 43.41
CA ALA A 353 -18.78 -4.34 44.34
C ALA A 353 -19.42 -3.05 43.77
N ASP A 354 -19.20 -2.75 42.49
CA ASP A 354 -19.80 -1.57 41.87
C ASP A 354 -21.26 -1.78 41.54
N CYS A 355 -21.67 -3.01 41.22
CA CYS A 355 -23.06 -3.38 41.03
C CYS A 355 -23.89 -3.18 42.31
N GLN A 356 -23.36 -3.64 43.45
CA GLN A 356 -23.97 -3.44 44.77
C GLN A 356 -24.04 -1.96 45.14
N LYS A 357 -23.00 -1.17 44.86
CA LYS A 357 -23.01 0.30 45.08
C LYS A 357 -24.03 1.01 44.19
N ALA A 358 -24.26 0.52 42.98
CA ALA A 358 -25.27 1.04 42.06
C ALA A 358 -26.71 0.67 42.49
N GLY A 359 -26.88 -0.21 43.48
CA GLY A 359 -28.18 -0.64 43.98
C GLY A 359 -28.89 -1.63 43.07
N ALA A 360 -28.15 -2.33 42.22
CA ALA A 360 -28.66 -3.38 41.33
C ALA A 360 -28.21 -4.78 41.79
N THR A 361 -28.84 -5.80 41.24
CA THR A 361 -28.57 -7.21 41.57
C THR A 361 -27.50 -7.75 40.63
N TRP A 362 -26.40 -8.27 41.17
CA TRP A 362 -25.34 -8.89 40.38
C TRP A 362 -25.68 -10.35 40.09
N MET A 363 -25.66 -10.74 38.81
CA MET A 363 -26.16 -12.06 38.38
C MET A 363 -25.09 -13.16 38.33
N GLY A 364 -23.81 -12.80 38.46
CA GLY A 364 -22.72 -13.77 38.43
C GLY A 364 -21.62 -13.42 37.43
N PHE A 365 -20.46 -14.05 37.57
CA PHE A 365 -19.42 -14.00 36.55
C PHE A 365 -19.91 -14.68 35.27
N ASP A 366 -19.50 -14.14 34.11
CA ASP A 366 -19.88 -14.61 32.77
C ASP A 366 -21.35 -14.37 32.37
N THR A 367 -22.09 -13.60 33.18
CA THR A 367 -23.39 -13.04 32.78
C THR A 367 -23.18 -11.72 32.06
N ASP A 368 -24.07 -11.38 31.13
CA ASP A 368 -23.98 -10.15 30.34
C ASP A 368 -25.32 -9.40 30.21
N CYS A 369 -25.31 -8.32 29.43
CA CYS A 369 -26.50 -7.51 29.19
C CYS A 369 -27.08 -7.72 27.79
N THR A 370 -26.87 -8.89 27.21
CA THR A 370 -27.42 -9.25 25.90
C THR A 370 -28.92 -9.43 26.03
N ASP A 371 -29.65 -8.81 25.11
CA ASP A 371 -31.10 -8.97 24.92
C ASP A 371 -31.27 -9.74 23.59
N ALA A 372 -31.19 -11.07 23.64
CA ALA A 372 -31.30 -11.89 22.43
C ALA A 372 -32.77 -11.96 21.95
N SER A 373 -33.73 -11.76 22.85
CA SER A 373 -35.16 -11.79 22.55
C SER A 373 -35.67 -10.49 21.91
N GLY A 374 -34.95 -9.38 22.07
CA GLY A 374 -35.25 -8.06 21.53
C GLY A 374 -36.40 -7.34 22.24
N ASN A 375 -36.71 -7.71 23.48
CA ASN A 375 -37.84 -7.17 24.24
C ASN A 375 -37.49 -5.91 25.06
N GLY A 376 -36.22 -5.49 25.06
CA GLY A 376 -35.71 -4.33 25.79
C GLY A 376 -35.21 -4.63 27.20
N GLN A 377 -35.14 -5.90 27.59
CA GLN A 377 -34.57 -6.39 28.84
C GLN A 377 -33.45 -7.40 28.52
N ALA A 378 -32.34 -7.33 29.25
CA ALA A 378 -31.27 -8.32 29.07
C ALA A 378 -31.74 -9.69 29.57
N ASP A 379 -31.41 -10.77 28.85
CA ASP A 379 -31.88 -12.14 29.11
C ASP A 379 -31.48 -12.59 30.53
N ASP A 380 -30.25 -12.30 30.95
CA ASP A 380 -29.76 -12.59 32.32
C ASP A 380 -30.43 -11.75 33.41
N CYS A 381 -31.16 -10.69 33.03
CA CYS A 381 -31.94 -9.85 33.92
C CYS A 381 -33.43 -10.16 33.91
N GLU A 382 -33.88 -11.11 33.08
CA GLU A 382 -35.25 -11.56 33.06
C GLU A 382 -35.54 -12.43 34.27
N ALA A 383 -36.74 -12.30 34.82
CA ALA A 383 -37.25 -13.35 35.67
C ALA A 383 -37.40 -14.59 34.78
N ALA A 384 -37.02 -15.77 35.30
CA ALA A 384 -37.20 -17.01 34.56
C ALA A 384 -38.62 -17.08 33.98
N PRO A 385 -38.79 -17.39 32.67
CA PRO A 385 -40.12 -17.46 32.08
C PRO A 385 -40.98 -18.38 32.93
N CYS A 386 -42.20 -17.95 33.22
CA CYS A 386 -43.19 -18.68 34.01
C CYS A 386 -44.30 -19.14 33.06
N PRO A 387 -44.10 -20.25 32.31
CA PRO A 387 -45.03 -20.65 31.27
C PRO A 387 -46.36 -21.04 31.93
N GLY A 388 -47.45 -20.45 31.47
CA GLY A 388 -48.78 -20.64 32.06
C GLY A 388 -49.25 -19.52 32.98
N ASP A 389 -48.41 -18.56 33.36
CA ASP A 389 -48.82 -17.41 34.17
C ASP A 389 -49.28 -16.26 33.26
N ALA A 390 -50.57 -16.23 32.92
CA ALA A 390 -51.15 -15.21 32.04
C ALA A 390 -51.36 -13.86 32.76
N ASN A 391 -51.32 -13.83 34.09
CA ASN A 391 -51.61 -12.61 34.86
C ASN A 391 -50.36 -11.96 35.47
N ASN A 392 -49.20 -12.61 35.34
CA ASN A 392 -47.88 -12.20 35.81
C ASN A 392 -47.76 -12.06 37.34
N ASP A 393 -48.50 -12.85 38.12
CA ASP A 393 -48.39 -12.89 39.58
C ASP A 393 -47.43 -13.99 40.10
N ARG A 394 -46.76 -14.68 39.18
CA ARG A 394 -45.80 -15.77 39.38
C ARG A 394 -46.38 -17.04 39.96
N VAL A 395 -47.69 -17.23 39.83
CA VAL A 395 -48.37 -18.45 40.23
C VAL A 395 -49.25 -18.89 39.07
N VAL A 396 -49.04 -20.10 38.57
CA VAL A 396 -49.92 -20.65 37.52
C VAL A 396 -51.13 -21.26 38.21
N ASP A 397 -52.27 -20.59 38.22
CA ASP A 397 -53.48 -21.09 38.86
C ASP A 397 -54.78 -20.86 38.07
N LEU A 398 -55.92 -20.95 38.75
CA LEU A 398 -57.23 -20.84 38.11
C LEU A 398 -57.47 -19.44 37.51
N ALA A 399 -56.76 -18.42 37.99
CA ALA A 399 -56.79 -17.06 37.46
C ALA A 399 -56.23 -17.04 36.04
N ASP A 400 -55.09 -17.67 35.80
CA ASP A 400 -54.49 -17.78 34.46
C ASP A 400 -55.38 -18.57 33.52
N LEU A 401 -55.96 -19.66 34.01
CA LEU A 401 -56.81 -20.52 33.19
C LEU A 401 -58.07 -19.80 32.76
N SER A 402 -58.58 -18.91 33.62
CA SER A 402 -59.71 -18.08 33.28
C SER A 402 -59.36 -17.06 32.19
N ILE A 403 -58.13 -16.54 32.18
CA ILE A 403 -57.63 -15.62 31.15
C ILE A 403 -57.45 -16.37 29.84
N LEU A 404 -56.78 -17.52 29.84
CA LEU A 404 -56.60 -18.34 28.65
C LEU A 404 -57.94 -18.77 28.05
N LEU A 405 -58.86 -19.31 28.86
CA LEU A 405 -60.17 -19.75 28.38
C LEU A 405 -61.02 -18.61 27.82
N SER A 406 -60.80 -17.37 28.27
CA SER A 406 -61.48 -16.19 27.73
C SER A 406 -60.96 -15.78 26.34
N SER A 407 -59.72 -16.14 26.02
CA SER A 407 -59.06 -15.88 24.73
C SER A 407 -59.02 -17.11 23.81
N PHE A 408 -59.49 -18.26 24.27
CA PHE A 408 -59.33 -19.54 23.58
C PHE A 408 -60.00 -19.57 22.20
N GLY A 409 -59.24 -19.97 21.18
CA GLY A 409 -59.65 -20.01 19.78
C GLY A 409 -59.54 -18.68 19.04
N PHE A 410 -59.00 -17.63 19.68
CA PHE A 410 -58.72 -16.34 19.04
C PHE A 410 -57.24 -16.19 18.69
N CYS A 411 -56.97 -15.48 17.59
CA CYS A 411 -55.61 -15.21 17.10
C CYS A 411 -55.37 -13.70 16.98
N THR A 412 -54.09 -13.34 16.81
CA THR A 412 -53.62 -11.98 16.60
C THR A 412 -54.49 -11.21 15.61
N GLY A 413 -54.98 -10.04 16.02
CA GLY A 413 -55.88 -9.19 15.23
C GLY A 413 -57.38 -9.35 15.56
N ASN A 414 -57.77 -10.33 16.37
CA ASN A 414 -59.11 -10.43 16.94
C ASN A 414 -59.22 -9.58 18.23
N PRO A 415 -60.29 -8.78 18.44
CA PRO A 415 -60.46 -8.01 19.67
C PRO A 415 -60.55 -8.84 20.97
N SER A 416 -60.85 -10.13 20.85
CA SER A 416 -60.92 -11.08 21.97
C SER A 416 -59.63 -11.89 22.16
N TYR A 417 -58.59 -11.62 21.37
CA TYR A 417 -57.26 -12.20 21.56
C TYR A 417 -56.51 -11.49 22.69
N ASN A 418 -56.02 -12.26 23.65
CA ASN A 418 -55.09 -11.81 24.68
C ASN A 418 -53.69 -12.40 24.41
N PRO A 419 -52.67 -11.58 24.11
CA PRO A 419 -51.30 -12.07 23.91
C PRO A 419 -50.69 -12.71 25.16
N ASP A 420 -51.14 -12.34 26.36
CA ASP A 420 -50.62 -12.91 27.61
C ASP A 420 -51.07 -14.38 27.81
N ALA A 421 -52.03 -14.86 27.00
CA ALA A 421 -52.49 -16.25 27.00
C ALA A 421 -51.92 -17.09 25.83
N ASP A 422 -51.06 -16.49 24.98
CA ASP A 422 -50.34 -17.17 23.88
C ASP A 422 -48.93 -17.51 24.36
N PHE A 423 -48.82 -18.57 25.15
CA PHE A 423 -47.60 -18.96 25.87
C PHE A 423 -46.53 -19.56 24.96
N ASP A 424 -46.92 -20.15 23.82
CA ASP A 424 -45.96 -20.65 22.82
C ASP A 424 -45.65 -19.65 21.70
N VAL A 425 -46.25 -18.45 21.78
CA VAL A 425 -46.06 -17.34 20.83
C VAL A 425 -46.37 -17.77 19.39
N SER A 426 -47.34 -18.66 19.21
CA SER A 426 -47.78 -19.13 17.89
C SER A 426 -48.63 -18.10 17.16
N GLY A 427 -49.10 -17.06 17.86
CA GLY A 427 -49.99 -16.02 17.38
C GLY A 427 -51.48 -16.36 17.54
N CYS A 428 -51.81 -17.49 18.19
CA CYS A 428 -53.16 -17.99 18.44
C CYS A 428 -53.22 -18.64 19.82
N VAL A 429 -54.27 -18.35 20.59
CA VAL A 429 -54.53 -19.06 21.85
C VAL A 429 -55.29 -20.35 21.55
N ASP A 430 -54.64 -21.50 21.63
CA ASP A 430 -55.25 -22.79 21.32
C ASP A 430 -54.88 -23.93 22.29
N LEU A 431 -54.96 -25.18 21.82
CA LEU A 431 -54.64 -26.35 22.63
C LEU A 431 -53.16 -26.43 23.01
N GLY A 432 -52.26 -25.79 22.24
CA GLY A 432 -50.85 -25.63 22.57
C GLY A 432 -50.68 -24.89 23.89
N ASP A 433 -51.31 -23.72 24.01
CA ASP A 433 -51.27 -22.88 25.20
C ASP A 433 -51.93 -23.54 26.40
N LEU A 434 -53.11 -24.16 26.20
CA LEU A 434 -53.77 -24.92 27.26
C LEU A 434 -52.89 -26.09 27.74
N GLY A 435 -52.13 -26.70 26.83
CA GLY A 435 -51.18 -27.76 27.16
C GLY A 435 -50.03 -27.26 28.03
N ILE A 436 -49.49 -26.08 27.73
CA ILE A 436 -48.46 -25.42 28.55
C ILE A 436 -49.05 -25.08 29.92
N GLU A 437 -50.19 -24.43 29.97
CA GLU A 437 -50.76 -23.98 31.24
C GLU A 437 -51.09 -25.15 32.19
N LEU A 438 -51.69 -26.21 31.67
CA LEU A 438 -51.99 -27.41 32.47
C LEU A 438 -50.72 -28.17 32.90
N ALA A 439 -49.61 -28.04 32.18
CA ALA A 439 -48.34 -28.66 32.55
C ALA A 439 -47.69 -27.97 33.75
N TYR A 440 -47.92 -26.66 33.91
CA TYR A 440 -47.36 -25.86 35.00
C TYR A 440 -48.40 -25.49 36.08
N PHE A 441 -49.65 -25.94 35.95
CA PHE A 441 -50.73 -25.61 36.87
C PHE A 441 -50.43 -25.98 38.33
N GLY A 442 -50.60 -25.01 39.22
CA GLY A 442 -50.31 -25.08 40.65
C GLY A 442 -48.85 -24.86 41.01
N THR A 443 -48.00 -24.43 40.07
CA THR A 443 -46.60 -24.09 40.35
C THR A 443 -46.44 -22.59 40.63
N SER A 444 -45.40 -22.24 41.39
CA SER A 444 -44.92 -20.87 41.56
C SER A 444 -43.53 -20.74 40.95
N CYS A 445 -43.29 -19.64 40.25
CA CYS A 445 -42.03 -19.35 39.58
C CYS A 445 -41.22 -18.37 40.44
N ASP A 446 -40.31 -18.91 41.26
CA ASP A 446 -39.39 -18.12 42.11
C ASP A 446 -38.05 -17.87 41.42
#